data_AF-A0A7Y2P4U3-F1
#
_entry.id   AF-A0A7Y2P4U3-F1
#
_cell.length_a   1.000
_cell.length_b   1.000
_cell.length_c   1.000
_cell.angle_alpha   90.00
_cell.angle_beta   90.00
_cell.angle_gamma   90.00
#
_symmetry.space_group_name_H-M   'P 1'
#
loop_
_entity.id
_entity.type
_entity.pdbx_description
1 polymer ?
#
loop_
_entity_poly.entity_id
_entity_poly.type
_entity_poly.pdbx_seq_one_letter_code
_entity_poly.pdbx_strand_id
1 'polypeptide(L)'
;MGENKISSWKMTEPKGEFQLSESSFPELNENEVLVKVAGCGVCHTDLSFWHYGVKTKDELPLTLGHEISGTVIAGDDGWLNKNVIIPAVLPCGECELCKKGRGNI
;
A
#
# COMPACT_ATOMS: atom_id res chain seq x y z
N MET A 1 20.79 -12.31 -13.15
CA MET A 1 19.99 -12.17 -11.92
C MET A 1 19.62 -10.71 -11.84
N GLY A 2 18.45 -10.35 -12.39
CA GLY A 2 18.02 -8.96 -12.47
C GLY A 2 17.76 -8.42 -11.07
N GLU A 3 18.21 -7.20 -10.79
CA GLU A 3 18.04 -6.54 -9.50
C GLU A 3 16.56 -6.54 -9.10
N ASN A 4 16.25 -7.09 -7.92
CA ASN A 4 14.91 -7.08 -7.35
C ASN A 4 14.50 -5.63 -7.03
N LYS A 5 13.87 -4.97 -8.00
CA LYS A 5 13.43 -3.59 -7.93
C LYS A 5 11.92 -3.48 -7.78
N ILE A 6 11.50 -2.48 -7.01
CA ILE A 6 10.13 -2.00 -6.93
C ILE A 6 10.09 -0.66 -7.65
N SER A 7 9.15 -0.51 -8.57
CA SER A 7 8.88 0.76 -9.23
C SER A 7 7.53 1.29 -8.74
N SER A 8 7.47 2.57 -8.41
CA SER A 8 6.23 3.24 -8.00
C SER A 8 6.19 4.67 -8.52
N TRP A 9 5.00 5.14 -8.89
CA TRP A 9 4.78 6.54 -9.23
C TRP A 9 4.51 7.33 -7.95
N LYS A 10 5.31 8.35 -7.68
CA LYS A 10 5.22 9.17 -6.48
C LYS A 10 4.68 10.55 -6.77
N MET A 11 3.70 10.96 -5.97
CA MET A 11 3.28 12.34 -5.85
C MET A 11 4.35 13.10 -5.07
N THR A 12 4.98 14.10 -5.69
CA THR A 12 6.02 14.95 -5.08
C THR A 12 5.48 16.31 -4.63
N GLU A 13 4.38 16.76 -5.23
CA GLU A 13 3.65 17.99 -4.90
C GLU A 13 2.19 17.89 -5.35
N PRO A 14 1.26 18.66 -4.75
CA PRO A 14 -0.12 18.72 -5.21
C PRO A 14 -0.23 19.26 -6.64
N LYS A 15 -1.09 18.64 -7.45
CA LYS A 15 -1.33 18.98 -8.88
C LYS A 15 -0.10 18.84 -9.80
N GLY A 16 1.03 18.36 -9.29
CA GLY A 16 2.23 18.08 -10.09
C GLY A 16 2.14 16.74 -10.83
N GLU A 17 3.04 16.55 -11.78
CA GLU A 17 3.23 15.25 -12.43
C GLU A 17 3.82 14.25 -11.43
N PHE A 18 3.39 12.99 -11.53
CA PHE A 18 3.97 11.92 -10.72
C PHE A 18 5.36 11.58 -11.24
N GLN A 19 6.28 11.31 -10.32
CA GLN A 19 7.64 10.93 -10.66
C GLN A 19 7.84 9.44 -10.43
N LEU A 20 8.40 8.74 -11.43
CA LEU A 20 8.77 7.34 -11.29
C LEU A 20 9.93 7.23 -10.30
N SER A 21 9.75 6.41 -9.27
CA SER A 21 10.76 6.09 -8.27
C SER A 21 11.00 4.59 -8.27
N GLU A 22 12.28 4.22 -8.28
CA GLU A 22 12.71 2.84 -8.12
C GLU A 22 13.41 2.64 -6.77
N SER A 23 13.18 1.51 -6.14
CA SER A 23 13.88 1.08 -4.93
C SER A 23 14.22 -0.40 -5.01
N SER A 24 15.16 -0.86 -4.19
CA SER A 24 15.33 -2.29 -3.94
C SER A 24 14.13 -2.85 -3.17
N PHE A 25 14.03 -4.17 -3.11
CA PHE A 25 13.13 -4.82 -2.17
C PHE A 25 13.48 -4.41 -0.74
N PRO A 26 12.48 -4.14 0.12
CA PRO A 26 12.73 -3.87 1.53
C PRO A 26 13.16 -5.15 2.26
N GLU A 27 13.84 -4.99 3.40
CA GLU A 27 13.91 -6.05 4.40
C GLU A 27 12.53 -6.19 5.06
N LEU A 28 12.04 -7.42 5.20
CA LEU A 28 10.75 -7.71 5.81
C LEU A 28 10.93 -8.01 7.30
N ASN A 29 10.09 -7.39 8.14
CA ASN A 29 9.96 -7.76 9.55
C ASN A 29 9.07 -8.99 9.75
N GLU A 30 9.03 -9.51 10.98
CA GLU A 30 8.06 -10.53 11.36
C GLU A 30 6.62 -10.04 11.08
N ASN A 31 5.80 -10.90 10.47
CA ASN A 31 4.42 -10.63 10.05
C ASN A 31 4.26 -9.64 8.89
N GLU A 32 5.33 -9.28 8.17
CA GLU A 32 5.24 -8.54 6.92
C GLU A 32 5.30 -9.47 5.70
N VAL A 33 4.65 -9.05 4.62
CA VAL A 33 4.69 -9.75 3.33
C VAL A 33 5.00 -8.76 2.22
N LEU A 34 5.75 -9.21 1.22
CA LEU A 34 5.94 -8.47 -0.02
C LEU A 34 4.91 -8.93 -1.05
N VAL A 35 4.14 -7.99 -1.59
CA VAL A 35 3.09 -8.27 -2.57
C VAL A 35 3.51 -7.74 -3.94
N LYS A 36 3.49 -8.62 -4.95
CA LYS A 36 3.53 -8.20 -6.35
C LYS A 36 2.14 -7.70 -6.74
N VAL A 37 2.00 -6.39 -6.88
CA VAL A 37 0.75 -5.74 -7.28
C VAL A 37 0.34 -6.19 -8.68
N ALA A 38 -0.89 -6.69 -8.81
CA ALA A 38 -1.51 -7.04 -10.08
C ALA A 38 -2.37 -5.88 -10.63
N GLY A 39 -2.94 -5.08 -9.74
CA GLY A 39 -3.68 -3.87 -10.07
C GLY A 39 -4.03 -3.05 -8.84
N CYS A 40 -4.22 -1.75 -9.06
CA CYS A 40 -4.71 -0.81 -8.06
C CYS A 40 -5.78 0.08 -8.70
N GLY A 41 -6.92 0.21 -8.04
CA GLY A 41 -7.96 1.17 -8.42
C GLY A 41 -7.52 2.62 -8.20
N VAL A 42 -8.23 3.55 -8.85
CA VAL A 42 -8.08 5.00 -8.63
C VAL A 42 -9.38 5.50 -8.03
N CYS A 43 -9.31 5.95 -6.78
CA CYS A 43 -10.46 6.45 -6.04
C CYS A 43 -10.47 7.99 -5.99
N HIS A 44 -11.63 8.58 -5.72
CA HIS A 44 -11.77 10.02 -5.49
C HIS A 44 -10.88 10.53 -4.34
N THR A 45 -10.57 9.67 -3.37
CA THR A 45 -9.65 9.99 -2.28
C THR A 45 -8.23 10.21 -2.79
N ASP A 46 -7.74 9.40 -3.74
CA ASP A 46 -6.41 9.61 -4.35
C ASP A 46 -6.35 10.96 -5.08
N LEU A 47 -7.42 11.29 -5.82
CA LEU A 47 -7.55 12.58 -6.49
C LEU A 47 -7.61 13.75 -5.48
N SER A 48 -8.21 13.54 -4.32
CA SER A 48 -8.30 14.57 -3.27
C SER A 48 -6.93 14.84 -2.64
N PHE A 49 -6.12 13.79 -2.41
CA PHE A 49 -4.72 13.97 -2.00
C PHE A 49 -3.95 14.77 -3.04
N TRP A 50 -4.06 14.38 -4.32
CA TRP A 50 -3.36 15.05 -5.40
C TRP A 50 -3.80 16.50 -5.61
N HIS A 51 -5.11 16.79 -5.57
CA HIS A 51 -5.62 18.13 -5.84
C HIS A 51 -5.51 19.10 -4.67
N TYR A 52 -5.74 18.63 -3.44
CA TYR A 52 -5.92 19.49 -2.27
C TYR A 52 -4.78 19.37 -1.26
N GLY A 53 -3.85 18.42 -1.44
CA GLY A 53 -2.74 18.23 -0.49
C GLY A 53 -3.23 17.89 0.92
N VAL A 54 -4.26 17.04 1.01
CA VAL A 54 -4.82 16.62 2.30
C VAL A 54 -3.72 16.01 3.16
N LYS A 55 -3.61 16.44 4.42
CA LYS A 55 -2.55 16.00 5.33
C LYS A 55 -2.63 14.49 5.55
N THR A 56 -1.55 13.80 5.21
CA THR A 56 -1.32 12.38 5.46
C THR A 56 -0.45 12.17 6.70
N LYS A 57 -0.30 10.91 7.12
CA LYS A 57 0.65 10.54 8.19
C LYS A 57 2.10 10.77 7.77
N ASP A 58 2.39 10.47 6.50
CA ASP A 58 3.72 10.62 5.90
C ASP A 58 3.78 11.89 5.06
N GLU A 59 4.94 12.51 4.99
CA GLU A 59 5.21 13.68 4.13
C GLU A 59 5.46 13.23 2.68
N LEU A 60 5.38 14.18 1.74
CA LEU A 60 5.78 13.95 0.36
C LEU A 60 7.28 13.56 0.29
N PRO A 61 7.69 12.66 -0.63
CA PRO A 61 6.90 12.08 -1.72
C PRO A 61 6.08 10.84 -1.32
N LEU A 62 4.86 10.72 -1.84
CA LEU A 62 3.91 9.65 -1.52
C LEU A 62 3.60 8.76 -2.71
N THR A 63 3.58 7.44 -2.50
CA THR A 63 2.93 6.50 -3.43
C THR A 63 1.46 6.42 -3.06
N LEU A 64 0.57 6.91 -3.93
CA LEU A 64 -0.87 6.84 -3.72
C LEU A 64 -1.44 5.45 -4.09
N GLY A 65 -2.73 5.24 -3.81
CA GLY A 65 -3.45 3.99 -4.07
C GLY A 65 -3.79 3.24 -2.78
N HIS A 66 -5.04 2.83 -2.68
CA HIS A 66 -5.59 2.13 -1.50
C HIS A 66 -6.66 1.09 -1.86
N GLU A 67 -6.72 0.72 -3.14
CA GLU A 67 -7.62 -0.28 -3.72
C GLU A 67 -6.81 -1.36 -4.44
N ILE A 68 -5.92 -2.03 -3.69
CA ILE A 68 -4.83 -2.83 -4.26
C ILE A 68 -5.18 -4.32 -4.25
N SER A 69 -4.81 -5.03 -5.32
CA SER A 69 -4.81 -6.48 -5.38
C SER A 69 -3.49 -7.03 -5.93
N GLY A 70 -3.10 -8.22 -5.51
CA GLY A 70 -1.84 -8.82 -5.95
C GLY A 70 -1.58 -10.21 -5.37
N THR A 71 -0.34 -10.66 -5.51
CA THR A 71 0.12 -11.97 -5.03
C THR A 71 1.30 -11.81 -4.09
N VAL A 72 1.31 -12.52 -2.97
CA VAL A 72 2.44 -12.53 -2.04
C VAL A 72 3.64 -13.28 -2.66
N ILE A 73 4.80 -12.62 -2.70
CA ILE A 73 6.04 -13.14 -3.28
C ILE A 73 7.19 -13.33 -2.26
N ALA A 74 7.06 -12.77 -1.06
CA ALA A 74 7.97 -13.01 0.06
C ALA A 74 7.25 -12.76 1.40
N GLY A 75 7.72 -13.40 2.48
CA GLY A 75 7.10 -13.42 3.82
C GLY A 75 7.06 -14.85 4.36
N ASP A 76 6.26 -15.10 5.39
CA ASP A 76 6.12 -16.45 5.97
C ASP A 76 5.57 -17.45 4.95
N ASP A 77 5.98 -18.72 5.06
CA ASP A 77 5.58 -19.81 4.15
C ASP A 77 4.06 -19.96 4.01
N GLY A 78 3.32 -19.67 5.08
CA GLY A 78 1.86 -19.70 5.07
C GLY A 78 1.21 -18.65 4.16
N TRP A 79 1.94 -17.62 3.73
CA TRP A 79 1.44 -16.55 2.87
C TRP A 79 1.88 -16.67 1.41
N LEU A 80 3.01 -17.33 1.14
CA LEU A 80 3.59 -17.39 -0.20
C LEU A 80 2.58 -17.86 -1.25
N ASN A 81 2.55 -17.17 -2.40
CA ASN A 81 1.66 -17.40 -3.54
C ASN A 81 0.16 -17.17 -3.30
N LYS A 82 -0.25 -16.65 -2.14
CA LYS A 82 -1.65 -16.26 -1.92
C LYS A 82 -2.00 -14.99 -2.69
N ASN A 83 -3.20 -14.98 -3.27
CA ASN A 83 -3.80 -13.77 -3.81
C ASN A 83 -4.44 -12.97 -2.68
N VAL A 84 -4.19 -11.67 -2.65
CA VAL A 84 -4.61 -10.77 -1.57
C VAL A 84 -5.25 -9.50 -2.12
N ILE A 85 -6.14 -8.93 -1.30
CA ILE A 85 -6.68 -7.58 -1.46
C ILE A 85 -6.20 -6.79 -0.25
N ILE A 86 -5.70 -5.57 -0.47
CA ILE A 86 -5.23 -4.68 0.59
C ILE A 86 -6.23 -3.53 0.70
N PRO A 87 -7.13 -3.56 1.70
CA PRO A 87 -8.08 -2.47 1.94
C PRO A 87 -7.38 -1.27 2.57
N ALA A 88 -7.96 -0.08 2.41
CA ALA A 88 -7.48 1.16 3.05
C ALA A 88 -7.47 1.11 4.58
N VAL A 89 -8.27 0.22 5.18
CA VAL A 89 -8.36 -0.01 6.63
C VAL A 89 -8.08 -1.48 6.92
N LEU A 90 -7.03 -1.74 7.69
CA LEU A 90 -6.67 -3.08 8.15
C LEU A 90 -7.10 -3.25 9.61
N PRO A 91 -8.14 -4.03 9.91
CA PRO A 91 -8.53 -4.32 11.30
C PRO A 91 -7.46 -5.18 11.99
N CYS A 92 -7.12 -4.87 13.24
CA CYS A 92 -6.24 -5.74 14.03
C CYS A 92 -6.95 -7.01 14.55
N GLY A 93 -8.28 -7.05 14.56
CA GLY A 93 -9.07 -8.20 15.03
C GLY A 93 -9.15 -8.36 16.55
N GLU A 94 -8.28 -7.70 17.32
CA GLU A 94 -8.12 -7.93 18.76
C GLU A 94 -8.51 -6.75 19.67
N CYS A 95 -8.62 -5.53 19.13
CA CYS A 95 -9.00 -4.37 19.92
C CYS A 95 -10.49 -4.37 20.30
N GLU A 96 -10.89 -3.53 21.25
CA GLU A 96 -12.28 -3.40 21.70
C GLU A 96 -13.27 -3.05 20.58
N LEU A 97 -12.84 -2.27 19.59
CA LEU A 97 -13.67 -1.94 18.43
C LEU A 97 -13.86 -3.16 17.53
N CYS A 98 -12.78 -3.89 17.22
CA CYS A 98 -12.84 -5.12 16.43
C CYS A 98 -13.73 -6.18 17.12
N LYS A 99 -13.54 -6.40 18.43
CA LYS A 99 -14.36 -7.32 19.23
C LYS A 99 -15.84 -6.97 19.25
N LYS A 100 -16.18 -5.68 19.10
CA LYS A 100 -17.56 -5.17 18.99
C LYS A 100 -18.10 -5.18 17.56
N GLY A 101 -17.40 -5.80 16.61
CA GLY A 101 -17.81 -5.85 15.19
C GLY A 101 -17.60 -4.54 14.44
N ARG A 102 -16.78 -3.62 14.97
CA ARG A 102 -16.48 -2.30 14.39
C ARG A 102 -15.04 -2.23 13.88
N GLY A 103 -14.56 -3.27 13.21
CA GLY A 103 -13.18 -3.31 12.68
C GLY A 103 -12.92 -2.37 11.50
N ASN A 104 -13.95 -1.70 10.99
CA ASN A 104 -13.88 -0.78 9.87
C ASN A 104 -13.65 0.70 10.29
N ILE A 105 -13.30 0.94 11.55
CA ILE A 105 -13.15 2.26 12.18
C ILE A 105 -11.79 2.36 12.86
#